data_AF-F9P651-F1
#
_entry.id   AF-F9P651-F1
#
_cell.length_a   1.000
_cell.length_b   1.000
_cell.length_c   1.000
_cell.angle_alpha   90.00
_cell.angle_beta   90.00
_cell.angle_gamma   90.00
#
_symmetry.space_group_name_H-M   'P 1'
#
loop_
_entity.id
_entity.type
_entity.pdbx_description
1 polymer ?
#
loop_
_entity_poly.entity_id
_entity_poly.type
_entity_poly.pdbx_seq_one_letter_code
_entity_poly.pdbx_strand_id
1 'polypeptide(L)'
;MKKRSLFILACGVLFASAALTACSANQSTNSQTQNAKANVQSAEEVKPIGFMKLANEDTERIWFDTYKISKDANITGLYVIKNGKATYYHLVTYTSKSGVENGPRWSDELLTLSDIKNLSNKEITEKAKKIDREAYDSYFQSFSDIVDTALIKWPSDSENHLYVPALENIKSSLSSLQGDSGYKAYRKRVTEQKLSAKVATDDTGNTIVNEEIELPTFVKYTADFLDSKSLEVDRESRTLKIDTSSFNIGDIYDSKYAAFGKSPLITRDMPKKSYPYLDILGTKNLVEE
;
A
#
# COMPACT_ATOMS: atom_id res chain seq x y z
N MET A 1 -50.71 41.11 -8.73
CA MET A 1 -50.36 41.44 -7.32
C MET A 1 -49.32 40.40 -6.85
N LYS A 2 -48.01 40.70 -6.87
CA LYS A 2 -47.09 40.97 -5.72
C LYS A 2 -47.40 40.11 -4.47
N LYS A 3 -46.49 39.34 -3.83
CA LYS A 3 -45.02 39.40 -3.58
C LYS A 3 -44.46 37.95 -3.43
N ARG A 4 -43.33 37.53 -4.01
CA ARG A 4 -41.89 37.61 -3.60
C ARG A 4 -41.52 37.15 -2.18
N SER A 5 -40.70 36.09 -2.11
CA SER A 5 -39.46 36.00 -1.31
C SER A 5 -38.56 34.88 -1.87
N LEU A 6 -37.30 35.23 -2.14
CA LEU A 6 -36.19 34.40 -2.64
C LEU A 6 -35.26 34.10 -1.47
N PHE A 7 -34.67 32.90 -1.42
CA PHE A 7 -33.32 32.72 -0.87
C PHE A 7 -32.59 31.64 -1.71
N ILE A 8 -31.55 32.08 -2.42
CA ILE A 8 -30.56 31.28 -3.12
C ILE A 8 -29.31 31.30 -2.23
N LEU A 9 -28.75 30.13 -1.91
CA LEU A 9 -27.39 30.03 -1.39
C LEU A 9 -26.58 29.20 -2.38
N ALA A 10 -25.80 29.89 -3.21
CA ALA A 10 -24.80 29.33 -4.09
C ALA A 10 -23.42 29.63 -3.50
N CYS A 11 -22.68 28.61 -3.09
CA CYS A 11 -21.26 28.72 -2.76
C CYS A 11 -20.47 28.08 -3.90
N GLY A 12 -20.20 28.88 -4.93
CA GLY A 12 -19.17 28.59 -5.92
C GLY A 12 -17.81 28.98 -5.36
N VAL A 13 -16.88 28.02 -5.32
CA VAL A 13 -15.47 28.33 -5.09
C VAL A 13 -14.78 28.29 -6.46
N LEU A 14 -14.61 29.49 -7.02
CA LEU A 14 -13.65 29.80 -8.07
C LEU A 14 -12.27 29.92 -7.42
N PHE A 15 -11.34 29.01 -7.71
CA PHE A 15 -9.92 29.34 -7.63
C PHE A 15 -9.44 29.70 -9.03
N ALA A 16 -9.49 31.00 -9.28
CA ALA A 16 -8.95 31.64 -10.46
C ALA A 16 -7.43 31.53 -10.48
N SER A 17 -6.94 31.18 -11.67
CA SER A 17 -5.63 31.51 -12.22
C SER A 17 -5.01 32.78 -11.64
N ALA A 18 -3.81 32.63 -11.07
CA ALA A 18 -2.94 33.76 -10.74
C ALA A 18 -2.43 34.40 -12.04
N ALA A 19 -3.18 35.37 -12.55
CA ALA A 19 -2.68 36.35 -13.50
C ALA A 19 -1.73 37.30 -12.77
N LEU A 20 -0.57 37.52 -13.37
CA LEU A 20 0.50 38.42 -12.95
C LEU A 20 -0.03 39.81 -12.60
N THR A 21 0.09 40.22 -11.34
CA THR A 21 0.04 41.63 -10.98
C THR A 21 1.38 42.28 -11.26
N ALA A 22 1.47 42.91 -12.43
CA ALA A 22 2.40 44.00 -12.67
C ALA A 22 1.97 45.20 -11.79
N CYS A 23 2.80 45.54 -10.80
CA CYS A 23 2.74 46.86 -10.19
C CYS A 23 3.69 47.78 -10.96
N SER A 24 3.13 48.50 -11.92
CA SER A 24 3.67 49.76 -12.42
C SER A 24 3.51 50.83 -11.34
N ALA A 25 4.61 51.48 -10.94
CA ALA A 25 4.75 52.95 -10.87
C ALA A 25 5.93 53.34 -9.97
N ASN A 26 7.04 53.71 -10.60
CA ASN A 26 7.61 55.04 -10.38
C ASN A 26 8.44 55.42 -11.62
N GLN A 27 8.01 56.49 -12.29
CA GLN A 27 8.75 57.16 -13.35
C GLN A 27 9.93 57.92 -12.75
N SER A 28 11.13 57.64 -13.24
CA SER A 28 12.13 58.69 -13.49
C SER A 28 13.02 58.23 -14.64
N THR A 29 12.91 58.93 -15.76
CA THR A 29 13.78 58.82 -16.93
C THR A 29 15.24 59.08 -16.56
N ASN A 30 16.12 58.12 -16.85
CA ASN A 30 17.43 58.44 -17.39
C ASN A 30 17.99 57.26 -18.18
N SER A 31 18.28 57.52 -19.45
CA SER A 31 18.92 56.62 -20.40
C SER A 31 20.41 56.48 -20.12
N GLN A 32 20.92 55.25 -19.95
CA GLN A 32 22.15 54.75 -20.59
C GLN A 32 22.48 53.33 -20.09
N THR A 33 22.46 52.38 -21.04
CA THR A 33 23.33 51.20 -21.19
C THR A 33 24.02 50.62 -19.93
N GLN A 34 23.76 49.35 -19.64
CA GLN A 34 24.78 48.29 -19.67
C GLN A 34 24.20 46.90 -19.40
N ASN A 35 24.86 45.92 -20.02
CA ASN A 35 24.59 44.49 -20.03
C ASN A 35 24.25 43.90 -18.65
N ALA A 36 23.11 43.24 -18.55
CA ALA A 36 22.96 42.10 -17.67
C ALA A 36 22.21 41.02 -18.43
N LYS A 37 22.95 39.99 -18.87
CA LYS A 37 22.39 38.66 -19.09
C LYS A 37 21.78 38.24 -17.75
N ALA A 38 20.52 38.59 -17.53
CA ALA A 38 19.71 37.96 -16.50
C ALA A 38 19.47 36.54 -17.00
N ASN A 39 20.38 35.66 -16.61
CA ASN A 39 20.21 34.24 -16.59
C ASN A 39 18.95 33.96 -15.76
N VAL A 40 17.78 33.94 -16.42
CA VAL A 40 16.56 33.38 -15.84
C VAL A 40 16.86 31.90 -15.71
N GLN A 41 17.47 31.53 -14.58
CA GLN A 41 17.50 30.15 -14.12
C GLN A 41 16.05 29.72 -14.05
N SER A 42 15.63 28.97 -15.07
CA SER A 42 14.41 28.19 -15.12
C SER A 42 14.17 27.61 -13.73
N ALA A 43 13.11 28.09 -13.06
CA ALA A 43 12.60 27.42 -11.88
C ALA A 43 12.27 25.99 -12.32
N GLU A 44 13.12 25.04 -11.94
CA GLU A 44 13.05 23.68 -12.43
C GLU A 44 11.72 23.07 -11.98
N GLU A 45 10.81 22.90 -12.94
CA GLU A 45 9.41 22.56 -12.70
C GLU A 45 9.28 21.18 -12.05
N VAL A 46 8.62 21.13 -10.88
CA VAL A 46 8.35 19.87 -10.17
C VAL A 46 7.24 19.13 -10.93
N LYS A 47 7.47 17.86 -11.30
CA LYS A 47 6.57 17.11 -12.18
C LYS A 47 5.64 16.14 -11.42
N PRO A 48 4.34 16.07 -11.76
CA PRO A 48 3.47 15.00 -11.27
C PRO A 48 3.95 13.65 -11.79
N ILE A 49 3.83 12.62 -10.97
CA ILE A 49 4.11 11.25 -11.39
C ILE A 49 3.14 10.25 -10.76
N GLY A 50 2.55 9.40 -11.61
CA GLY A 50 1.63 8.35 -11.22
C GLY A 50 2.32 7.08 -10.71
N PHE A 51 1.54 6.24 -10.02
CA PHE A 51 2.04 5.02 -9.40
C PHE A 51 2.49 4.01 -10.45
N MET A 52 1.66 3.74 -11.46
CA MET A 52 1.99 2.80 -12.53
C MET A 52 3.13 3.29 -13.39
N LYS A 53 3.24 4.60 -13.64
CA LYS A 53 4.41 5.18 -14.30
C LYS A 53 5.70 4.83 -13.56
N LEU A 54 5.75 5.02 -12.24
CA LEU A 54 6.89 4.61 -11.41
C LEU A 54 7.09 3.09 -11.40
N ALA A 55 6.01 2.32 -11.25
CA ALA A 55 6.07 0.87 -11.16
C ALA A 55 6.62 0.20 -12.43
N ASN A 56 6.40 0.82 -13.59
CA ASN A 56 6.86 0.33 -14.90
C ASN A 56 8.32 0.64 -15.21
N GLU A 57 8.97 1.51 -14.44
CA GLU A 57 10.39 1.84 -14.61
C GLU A 57 11.29 0.61 -14.34
N ASP A 58 12.48 0.62 -14.92
CA ASP A 58 13.51 -0.40 -14.69
C ASP A 58 14.27 -0.21 -13.36
N THR A 59 13.98 0.88 -12.65
CA THR A 59 14.53 1.17 -11.34
C THR A 59 13.75 0.40 -10.28
N GLU A 60 14.47 -0.34 -9.43
CA GLU A 60 13.87 -1.01 -8.29
C GLU A 60 13.45 0.01 -7.22
N ARG A 61 12.19 -0.05 -6.80
CA ARG A 61 11.62 0.82 -5.75
C ARG A 61 11.01 0.00 -4.63
N ILE A 62 11.25 0.47 -3.41
CA ILE A 62 10.64 -0.09 -2.22
C ILE A 62 9.38 0.70 -1.87
N TRP A 63 8.31 -0.04 -1.57
CA TRP A 63 7.04 0.49 -1.11
C TRP A 63 6.63 -0.20 0.18
N PHE A 64 6.46 0.59 1.23
CA PHE A 64 6.04 0.16 2.55
C PHE A 64 4.52 0.10 2.61
N ASP A 65 4.00 -1.05 3.03
CA ASP A 65 2.60 -1.19 3.44
C ASP A 65 2.45 -0.71 4.87
N THR A 66 1.91 0.50 5.03
CA THR A 66 1.72 1.13 6.32
C THR A 66 0.56 2.11 6.26
N TYR A 67 0.02 2.49 7.42
CA TYR A 67 -1.20 3.29 7.50
C TYR A 67 -0.95 4.79 7.40
N LYS A 68 0.27 5.28 7.66
CA LYS A 68 0.61 6.70 7.59
C LYS A 68 2.12 6.94 7.46
N ILE A 69 2.48 8.14 7.00
CA ILE A 69 3.85 8.65 7.07
C ILE A 69 4.12 9.12 8.51
N SER A 70 4.71 8.24 9.34
CA SER A 70 5.15 8.58 10.71
C SER A 70 6.25 7.64 11.16
N LYS A 71 7.22 8.14 11.94
CA LYS A 71 8.35 7.34 12.44
C LYS A 71 7.91 6.07 13.20
N ASP A 72 6.80 6.14 13.92
CA ASP A 72 6.27 5.05 14.76
C ASP A 72 5.19 4.24 14.01
N ALA A 73 5.04 4.45 12.69
CA ALA A 73 4.10 3.69 11.89
C ALA A 73 4.65 2.28 11.63
N ASN A 74 3.88 1.27 12.04
CA ASN A 74 4.17 -0.13 11.78
C ASN A 74 4.10 -0.42 10.27
N ILE A 75 5.06 -1.19 9.79
CA ILE A 75 5.16 -1.67 8.42
C ILE A 75 4.67 -3.12 8.43
N THR A 76 3.54 -3.38 7.78
CA THR A 76 2.94 -4.73 7.74
C THR A 76 3.40 -5.55 6.54
N GLY A 77 4.03 -4.89 5.56
CA GLY A 77 4.53 -5.53 4.36
C GLY A 77 5.46 -4.62 3.56
N LEU A 78 6.21 -5.24 2.65
CA LEU A 78 7.13 -4.58 1.75
C LEU A 78 6.86 -5.03 0.32
N TYR A 79 6.70 -4.09 -0.60
CA TYR A 79 6.71 -4.37 -2.03
C TYR A 79 8.03 -3.87 -2.63
N VAL A 80 8.69 -4.76 -3.36
CA VAL A 80 9.80 -4.42 -4.25
C VAL A 80 9.23 -4.43 -5.68
N ILE A 81 9.18 -3.26 -6.30
CA ILE A 81 8.52 -3.06 -7.61
C ILE A 81 9.54 -2.59 -8.64
N LYS A 82 9.51 -3.24 -9.81
CA LYS A 82 10.35 -2.95 -10.97
C LYS A 82 9.74 -3.56 -12.23
N ASN A 83 9.85 -2.89 -13.37
CA ASN A 83 9.42 -3.39 -14.69
C ASN A 83 7.94 -3.82 -14.72
N GLY A 84 7.08 -3.13 -13.97
CA GLY A 84 5.66 -3.45 -13.88
C GLY A 84 5.37 -4.76 -13.15
N LYS A 85 6.31 -5.23 -12.32
CA LYS A 85 6.15 -6.42 -11.49
C LYS A 85 6.41 -6.11 -10.02
N ALA A 86 5.67 -6.74 -9.13
CA ALA A 86 5.81 -6.64 -7.69
C ALA A 86 6.27 -7.95 -7.06
N THR A 87 7.18 -7.83 -6.10
CA THR A 87 7.50 -8.88 -5.14
C THR A 87 7.12 -8.41 -3.75
N TYR A 88 6.24 -9.14 -3.07
CA TYR A 88 5.78 -8.82 -1.72
C TYR A 88 6.54 -9.63 -0.66
N TYR A 89 6.80 -9.00 0.49
CA TYR A 89 7.29 -9.62 1.71
C TYR A 89 6.37 -9.25 2.87
N HIS A 90 5.87 -10.25 3.60
CA HIS A 90 5.04 -10.07 4.77
C HIS A 90 5.90 -9.75 5.99
N LEU A 91 5.57 -8.70 6.73
CA LEU A 91 6.43 -8.22 7.82
C LEU A 91 5.79 -8.35 9.21
N VAL A 92 4.79 -9.21 9.34
CA VAL A 92 4.09 -9.44 10.60
C VAL A 92 4.21 -10.90 11.00
N THR A 93 4.79 -11.16 12.17
CA THR A 93 4.85 -12.50 12.77
C THR A 93 3.63 -12.78 13.62
N TYR A 94 3.42 -14.05 13.95
CA TYR A 94 2.20 -14.49 14.62
C TYR A 94 2.50 -15.26 15.91
N THR A 95 1.53 -15.21 16.84
CA THR A 95 1.52 -15.98 18.07
C THR A 95 0.17 -16.66 18.23
N SER A 96 0.16 -17.82 18.88
CA SER A 96 -1.08 -18.52 19.25
C SER A 96 -1.75 -17.81 20.43
N LYS A 97 -3.09 -17.74 20.40
CA LYS A 97 -3.89 -17.46 21.60
C LYS A 97 -4.39 -18.78 22.19
N SER A 98 -4.72 -18.76 23.48
CA SER A 98 -5.36 -19.89 24.16
C SER A 98 -6.83 -20.15 23.77
N GLY A 99 -7.41 -19.31 22.90
CA GLY A 99 -8.81 -19.39 22.43
C GLY A 99 -8.91 -19.72 20.94
N VAL A 100 -9.74 -20.71 20.62
CA VAL A 100 -9.80 -21.37 19.30
C VAL A 100 -10.43 -20.50 18.21
N GLU A 101 -11.33 -19.60 18.58
CA GLU A 101 -12.23 -18.91 17.64
C GLU A 101 -11.59 -17.81 16.77
N ASN A 102 -10.38 -17.34 17.08
CA ASN A 102 -9.85 -16.10 16.47
C ASN A 102 -8.59 -16.28 15.60
N GLY A 103 -8.16 -17.52 15.34
CA GLY A 103 -6.95 -17.81 14.56
C GLY A 103 -5.66 -17.19 15.12
N PRO A 104 -4.55 -17.25 14.36
CA PRO A 104 -3.28 -16.66 14.78
C PRO A 104 -3.37 -15.14 14.98
N ARG A 105 -2.81 -14.63 16.09
CA ARG A 105 -2.74 -13.19 16.39
C ARG A 105 -1.39 -12.63 15.92
N TRP A 106 -1.35 -11.39 15.48
CA TRP A 106 -0.09 -10.65 15.31
C TRP A 106 0.71 -10.60 16.60
N SER A 107 2.02 -10.78 16.47
CA SER A 107 2.99 -10.43 17.52
C SER A 107 2.99 -8.92 17.74
N ASP A 108 3.33 -8.50 18.95
CA ASP A 108 3.45 -7.08 19.30
C ASP A 108 4.76 -6.45 18.74
N GLU A 109 5.72 -7.28 18.31
CA GLU A 109 6.97 -6.85 17.71
C GLU A 109 6.80 -6.57 16.20
N LEU A 110 6.62 -5.30 15.86
CA LEU A 110 6.43 -4.85 14.48
C LEU A 110 7.56 -3.91 14.05
N LEU A 111 7.99 -4.06 12.79
CA LEU A 111 8.95 -3.16 12.18
C LEU A 111 8.30 -1.78 11.95
N THR A 112 9.00 -0.70 12.28
CA THR A 112 8.55 0.68 12.04
C THR A 112 9.40 1.40 10.99
N LEU A 113 8.92 2.54 10.49
CA LEU A 113 9.72 3.41 9.62
C LEU A 113 10.99 3.94 10.33
N SER A 114 10.96 4.10 11.65
CA SER A 114 12.14 4.45 12.44
C SER A 114 13.23 3.37 12.39
N ASP A 115 12.84 2.09 12.44
CA ASP A 115 13.79 0.97 12.49
C ASP A 115 14.59 0.76 11.21
N ILE A 116 14.09 1.31 10.09
CA ILE A 116 14.71 1.17 8.77
C ILE A 116 15.35 2.46 8.26
N LYS A 117 15.29 3.56 9.03
CA LYS A 117 15.64 4.90 8.55
C LYS A 117 17.05 5.00 7.98
N ASN A 118 18.00 4.28 8.59
CA ASN A 118 19.42 4.30 8.23
C ASN A 118 19.83 3.13 7.32
N LEU A 119 18.90 2.25 6.96
CA LEU A 119 19.17 1.09 6.13
C LEU A 119 19.07 1.46 4.65
N SER A 120 19.97 0.93 3.82
CA SER A 120 19.84 0.95 2.37
C SER A 120 18.67 0.07 1.90
N ASN A 121 18.23 0.25 0.66
CA ASN A 121 17.17 -0.59 0.09
C ASN A 121 17.55 -2.09 0.08
N LYS A 122 18.82 -2.40 -0.17
CA LYS A 122 19.32 -3.78 -0.09
C LYS A 122 19.19 -4.36 1.32
N GLU A 123 19.60 -3.61 2.35
CA GLU A 123 19.49 -4.06 3.75
C GLU A 123 18.04 -4.23 4.19
N ILE A 124 17.15 -3.33 3.77
CA ILE A 124 15.70 -3.45 4.04
C ILE A 124 15.15 -4.72 3.40
N THR A 125 15.47 -4.99 2.14
CA THR A 125 15.01 -6.18 1.42
C THR A 125 15.54 -7.47 2.04
N GLU A 126 16.80 -7.53 2.47
CA GLU A 126 17.34 -8.71 3.16
C GLU A 126 16.68 -8.92 4.54
N LYS A 127 16.44 -7.84 5.29
CA LYS A 127 15.68 -7.92 6.55
C LYS A 127 14.25 -8.41 6.30
N ALA A 128 13.60 -7.91 5.25
CA ALA A 128 12.25 -8.31 4.87
C ALA A 128 12.14 -9.78 4.48
N LYS A 129 13.12 -10.33 3.74
CA LYS A 129 13.17 -11.78 3.42
C LYS A 129 13.21 -12.66 4.67
N LYS A 130 13.99 -12.25 5.67
CA LYS A 130 14.10 -12.98 6.94
C LYS A 130 12.77 -12.96 7.69
N ILE A 131 12.19 -11.77 7.87
CA ILE A 131 10.91 -11.61 8.57
C ILE A 131 9.78 -12.32 7.81
N ASP A 132 9.75 -12.26 6.47
CA ASP A 132 8.74 -12.96 5.66
C ASP A 132 8.75 -14.48 5.87
N ARG A 133 9.94 -15.06 6.00
CA ARG A 133 10.06 -16.48 6.34
C ARG A 133 9.58 -16.76 7.76
N GLU A 134 10.02 -15.96 8.73
CA GLU A 134 9.59 -16.10 10.13
C GLU A 134 8.08 -15.90 10.29
N ALA A 135 7.49 -14.98 9.53
CA ALA A 135 6.06 -14.72 9.48
C ALA A 135 5.30 -15.92 8.92
N TYR A 136 5.79 -16.53 7.84
CA TYR A 136 5.22 -17.75 7.28
C TYR A 136 5.23 -18.88 8.32
N ASP A 137 6.40 -19.19 8.87
CA ASP A 137 6.57 -20.30 9.81
C ASP A 137 5.75 -20.07 11.09
N SER A 138 5.78 -18.86 11.66
CA SER A 138 5.03 -18.52 12.87
C SER A 138 3.52 -18.51 12.65
N TYR A 139 3.02 -18.12 11.48
CA TYR A 139 1.60 -18.16 11.15
C TYR A 139 1.07 -19.59 11.19
N PHE A 140 1.70 -20.50 10.45
CA PHE A 140 1.26 -21.90 10.38
C PHE A 140 1.47 -22.64 11.71
N GLN A 141 2.58 -22.38 12.40
CA GLN A 141 2.79 -22.95 13.73
C GLN A 141 1.72 -22.48 14.71
N SER A 142 1.44 -21.16 14.76
CA SER A 142 0.41 -20.61 15.65
C SER A 142 -0.97 -21.17 15.33
N PHE A 143 -1.28 -21.42 14.06
CA PHE A 143 -2.55 -22.04 13.67
C PHE A 143 -2.59 -23.51 14.12
N SER A 144 -1.52 -24.26 13.89
CA SER A 144 -1.42 -25.65 14.37
C SER A 144 -1.61 -25.74 15.88
N ASP A 145 -0.97 -24.87 16.66
CA ASP A 145 -1.08 -24.85 18.13
C ASP A 145 -2.53 -24.60 18.60
N ILE A 146 -3.25 -23.73 17.88
CA ILE A 146 -4.67 -23.45 18.16
C ILE A 146 -5.52 -24.69 17.90
N VAL A 147 -5.31 -25.36 16.77
CA VAL A 147 -6.04 -26.58 16.40
C VAL A 147 -5.72 -27.72 17.38
N ASP A 148 -4.46 -27.88 17.77
CA ASP A 148 -4.04 -28.87 18.77
C ASP A 148 -4.68 -28.61 20.14
N THR A 149 -4.73 -27.35 20.56
CA THR A 149 -5.43 -26.96 21.79
C THR A 149 -6.92 -27.29 21.74
N ALA A 150 -7.57 -27.07 20.60
CA ALA A 150 -8.98 -27.40 20.38
C ALA A 150 -9.21 -28.92 20.45
N LEU A 151 -8.38 -29.70 19.76
CA LEU A 151 -8.44 -31.18 19.77
C LEU A 151 -8.27 -31.78 21.17
N ILE A 152 -7.53 -31.11 22.06
CA ILE A 152 -7.39 -31.56 23.46
C ILE A 152 -8.61 -31.18 24.30
N LYS A 153 -9.15 -29.97 24.14
CA LYS A 153 -10.21 -29.43 25.01
C LYS A 153 -11.62 -29.90 24.62
N TRP A 154 -11.92 -29.88 23.33
CA TRP A 154 -13.28 -30.04 22.80
C TRP A 154 -13.88 -31.45 22.93
N PRO A 155 -13.11 -32.55 22.95
CA PRO A 155 -13.69 -33.88 23.21
C PRO A 155 -14.36 -34.01 24.57
N SER A 156 -13.94 -33.21 25.56
CA SER A 156 -14.52 -33.20 26.91
C SER A 156 -15.70 -32.25 27.06
N ASP A 157 -16.03 -31.50 26.00
CA ASP A 157 -17.09 -30.52 25.95
C ASP A 157 -18.26 -31.08 25.13
N SER A 158 -19.43 -31.18 25.76
CA SER A 158 -20.62 -31.81 25.16
C SER A 158 -21.08 -31.13 23.88
N GLU A 159 -20.82 -29.83 23.70
CA GLU A 159 -21.25 -29.08 22.52
C GLU A 159 -20.22 -29.16 21.39
N ASN A 160 -18.93 -29.28 21.73
CA ASN A 160 -17.84 -29.13 20.77
C ASN A 160 -17.26 -30.44 20.21
N HIS A 161 -17.57 -31.60 20.80
CA HIS A 161 -17.02 -32.90 20.36
C HIS A 161 -17.36 -33.25 18.89
N LEU A 162 -18.47 -32.73 18.35
CA LEU A 162 -18.89 -32.95 16.97
C LEU A 162 -17.96 -32.31 15.93
N TYR A 163 -17.10 -31.37 16.34
CA TYR A 163 -16.16 -30.67 15.46
C TYR A 163 -14.77 -31.31 15.40
N VAL A 164 -14.51 -32.34 16.21
CA VAL A 164 -13.21 -33.04 16.25
C VAL A 164 -12.77 -33.56 14.87
N PRO A 165 -13.63 -34.22 14.05
CA PRO A 165 -13.22 -34.66 12.72
C PRO A 165 -12.83 -33.50 11.78
N ALA A 166 -13.46 -32.34 11.92
CA ALA A 166 -13.13 -31.15 11.14
C ALA A 166 -11.76 -30.59 11.54
N LEU A 167 -11.46 -30.56 12.85
CA LEU A 167 -10.17 -30.15 13.37
C LEU A 167 -9.03 -31.07 12.90
N GLU A 168 -9.26 -32.39 12.85
CA GLU A 168 -8.27 -33.34 12.33
C GLU A 168 -7.98 -33.12 10.83
N ASN A 169 -9.03 -32.82 10.04
CA ASN A 169 -8.86 -32.48 8.63
C ASN A 169 -8.08 -31.17 8.42
N ILE A 170 -8.39 -30.15 9.22
CA ILE A 170 -7.68 -28.87 9.20
C ILE A 170 -6.21 -29.08 9.59
N LYS A 171 -5.93 -29.86 10.64
CA LYS A 171 -4.56 -30.19 11.06
C LYS A 171 -3.76 -30.86 9.94
N SER A 172 -4.37 -31.81 9.23
CA SER A 172 -3.74 -32.45 8.07
C SER A 172 -3.43 -31.43 6.96
N SER A 173 -4.39 -30.54 6.66
CA SER A 173 -4.22 -29.48 5.66
C SER A 173 -3.10 -28.50 6.03
N LEU A 174 -3.05 -28.03 7.28
CA LEU A 174 -1.99 -27.15 7.78
C LEU A 174 -0.61 -27.79 7.67
N SER A 175 -0.50 -29.08 7.98
CA SER A 175 0.77 -29.83 7.88
C SER A 175 1.32 -29.86 6.46
N SER A 176 0.44 -29.87 5.44
CA SER A 176 0.85 -29.82 4.03
C SER A 176 1.36 -28.44 3.57
N LEU A 177 0.93 -27.38 4.27
CA LEU A 177 1.30 -26.00 4.00
C LEU A 177 2.53 -25.57 4.82
N GLN A 178 2.88 -26.27 5.89
CA GLN A 178 4.02 -25.91 6.72
C GLN A 178 5.37 -26.29 6.08
N GLY A 179 6.41 -25.52 6.43
CA GLY A 179 7.80 -25.82 6.05
C GLY A 179 8.21 -25.32 4.66
N ASP A 180 9.36 -25.79 4.19
CA ASP A 180 10.06 -25.23 3.01
C ASP A 180 9.27 -25.34 1.71
N SER A 181 8.59 -26.47 1.48
CA SER A 181 7.78 -26.69 0.28
C SER A 181 6.62 -25.70 0.22
N GLY A 182 5.90 -25.55 1.33
CA GLY A 182 4.81 -24.59 1.48
C GLY A 182 5.29 -23.15 1.31
N TYR A 183 6.37 -22.77 2.01
CA TYR A 183 6.95 -21.43 1.87
C TYR A 183 7.34 -21.15 0.40
N LYS A 184 7.97 -22.11 -0.28
CA LYS A 184 8.30 -21.98 -1.71
C LYS A 184 7.07 -21.81 -2.59
N ALA A 185 5.97 -22.50 -2.30
CA ALA A 185 4.71 -22.35 -3.01
C ALA A 185 4.10 -20.96 -2.78
N TYR A 186 4.08 -20.48 -1.54
CA TYR A 186 3.69 -19.11 -1.19
C TYR A 186 4.55 -18.09 -1.94
N ARG A 187 5.89 -18.20 -1.86
CA ARG A 187 6.81 -17.26 -2.52
C ARG A 187 6.56 -17.14 -4.02
N LYS A 188 6.19 -18.23 -4.71
CA LYS A 188 5.84 -18.20 -6.14
C LYS A 188 4.61 -17.32 -6.44
N ARG A 189 3.64 -17.26 -5.52
CA ARG A 189 2.40 -16.44 -5.66
C ARG A 189 2.65 -14.96 -5.45
N VAL A 190 3.70 -14.60 -4.73
CA VAL A 190 3.96 -13.21 -4.32
C VAL A 190 5.26 -12.62 -4.88
N THR A 191 5.95 -13.33 -5.76
CA THR A 191 7.21 -12.87 -6.38
C THR A 191 6.98 -12.56 -7.86
N GLU A 192 7.51 -11.42 -8.32
CA GLU A 192 7.42 -10.99 -9.72
C GLU A 192 6.00 -10.99 -10.33
N GLN A 193 4.98 -10.70 -9.52
CA GLN A 193 3.60 -10.64 -9.98
C GLN A 193 3.40 -9.42 -10.86
N LYS A 194 2.81 -9.61 -12.04
CA LYS A 194 2.52 -8.50 -12.96
C LYS A 194 1.52 -7.55 -12.32
N LEU A 195 1.80 -6.25 -12.44
CA LEU A 195 0.90 -5.19 -12.02
C LEU A 195 0.08 -4.69 -13.19
N SER A 196 -1.20 -4.45 -12.93
CA SER A 196 -2.11 -3.74 -13.81
C SER A 196 -2.99 -2.82 -12.98
N ALA A 197 -3.29 -1.64 -13.48
CA ALA A 197 -4.27 -0.75 -12.87
C ALA A 197 -5.52 -0.68 -13.75
N LYS A 198 -6.68 -0.84 -13.12
CA LYS A 198 -7.96 -0.46 -13.73
C LYS A 198 -8.16 1.03 -13.50
N VAL A 199 -8.59 1.75 -14.53
CA VAL A 199 -8.73 3.21 -14.45
C VAL A 199 -10.13 3.63 -14.88
N ALA A 200 -10.68 4.59 -14.13
CA ALA A 200 -11.89 5.30 -14.50
C ALA A 200 -11.53 6.72 -14.93
N THR A 201 -12.23 7.23 -15.94
CA THR A 201 -12.05 8.58 -16.47
C THR A 201 -13.21 9.50 -16.09
N ASP A 202 -12.99 10.82 -16.22
CA ASP A 202 -14.05 11.81 -16.16
C ASP A 202 -15.03 11.69 -17.35
N ASP A 203 -16.12 12.46 -17.33
CA ASP A 203 -17.13 12.45 -18.40
C ASP A 203 -16.57 12.79 -19.80
N THR A 204 -15.37 13.37 -19.87
CA THR A 204 -14.71 13.67 -21.14
C THR A 204 -13.91 12.50 -21.70
N GLY A 205 -13.64 11.48 -20.88
CA GLY A 205 -12.81 10.35 -21.22
C GLY A 205 -11.31 10.66 -21.28
N ASN A 206 -10.88 11.89 -20.92
CA ASN A 206 -9.50 12.34 -21.13
C ASN A 206 -8.66 12.38 -19.86
N THR A 207 -9.31 12.39 -18.69
CA THR A 207 -8.62 12.51 -17.40
C THR A 207 -8.93 11.30 -16.54
N ILE A 208 -7.90 10.61 -16.06
CA ILE A 208 -8.07 9.57 -15.03
C ILE A 208 -8.52 10.26 -13.73
N VAL A 209 -9.55 9.71 -13.09
CA VAL A 209 -10.08 10.21 -11.80
C VAL A 209 -9.90 9.19 -10.67
N ASN A 210 -9.72 7.91 -11.02
CA ASN A 210 -9.51 6.82 -10.08
C ASN A 210 -8.66 5.71 -10.71
N GLU A 211 -7.81 5.08 -9.89
CA GLU A 211 -7.02 3.90 -10.23
C GLU A 211 -7.19 2.82 -9.17
N GLU A 212 -7.37 1.58 -9.61
CA GLU A 212 -7.41 0.41 -8.75
C GLU A 212 -6.35 -0.61 -9.16
N ILE A 213 -5.43 -0.91 -8.25
CA ILE A 213 -4.34 -1.86 -8.46
C ILE A 213 -4.52 -3.02 -7.48
N GLU A 214 -4.61 -4.24 -8.01
CA GLU A 214 -4.51 -5.44 -7.18
C GLU A 214 -3.04 -5.81 -6.95
N LEU A 215 -2.67 -5.92 -5.69
CA LEU A 215 -1.32 -6.23 -5.25
C LEU A 215 -1.31 -7.57 -4.52
N PRO A 216 -0.30 -8.44 -4.76
CA PRO A 216 -0.17 -9.68 -4.02
C PRO A 216 0.02 -9.40 -2.52
N THR A 217 -0.46 -10.29 -1.66
CA THR A 217 -0.20 -10.21 -0.22
C THR A 217 0.03 -11.59 0.39
N PHE A 218 0.26 -11.64 1.70
CA PHE A 218 0.42 -12.89 2.41
C PHE A 218 -0.87 -13.70 2.37
N VAL A 219 -0.78 -14.95 1.93
CA VAL A 219 -1.95 -15.85 1.88
C VAL A 219 -2.33 -16.22 3.30
N LYS A 220 -3.43 -15.64 3.77
CA LYS A 220 -4.04 -16.01 5.05
C LYS A 220 -5.11 -17.07 4.82
N TYR A 221 -5.24 -17.92 5.81
CA TYR A 221 -6.31 -18.90 5.89
C TYR A 221 -7.21 -18.60 7.09
N THR A 222 -8.47 -18.96 6.96
CA THR A 222 -9.43 -18.99 8.05
C THR A 222 -9.96 -20.41 8.18
N ALA A 223 -10.44 -20.73 9.37
CA ALA A 223 -11.19 -21.95 9.61
C ALA A 223 -12.43 -21.55 10.38
N ASP A 224 -13.60 -21.79 9.80
CA ASP A 224 -14.85 -21.74 10.52
C ASP A 224 -15.15 -23.16 11.01
N PHE A 225 -14.93 -23.39 12.30
CA PHE A 225 -15.14 -24.70 12.89
C PHE A 225 -16.62 -25.05 13.01
N LEU A 226 -17.51 -24.07 13.01
CA LEU A 226 -18.95 -24.24 13.17
C LEU A 226 -19.61 -24.51 11.82
N ASP A 227 -19.29 -23.70 10.80
CA ASP A 227 -19.99 -23.72 9.51
C ASP A 227 -19.20 -24.42 8.39
N SER A 228 -17.96 -24.00 8.10
CA SER A 228 -17.23 -24.47 6.92
C SER A 228 -16.49 -25.79 7.13
N LYS A 229 -16.15 -26.11 8.39
CA LYS A 229 -15.44 -27.34 8.81
C LYS A 229 -14.17 -27.62 7.99
N SER A 230 -13.60 -26.59 7.39
CA SER A 230 -12.48 -26.68 6.46
C SER A 230 -11.60 -25.44 6.53
N LEU A 231 -10.36 -25.60 6.05
CA LEU A 231 -9.40 -24.51 5.95
C LEU A 231 -9.65 -23.77 4.62
N GLU A 232 -10.02 -22.50 4.70
CA GLU A 232 -10.34 -21.66 3.55
C GLU A 232 -9.33 -20.53 3.39
N VAL A 233 -9.12 -20.11 2.14
CA VAL A 233 -8.27 -18.95 1.84
C VAL A 233 -9.07 -17.69 2.15
N ASP A 234 -8.55 -16.84 3.04
CA ASP A 234 -9.16 -15.58 3.44
C ASP A 234 -8.76 -14.45 2.49
N ARG A 235 -7.45 -14.24 2.32
CA ARG A 235 -6.93 -13.11 1.54
C ARG A 235 -5.64 -13.47 0.83
N GLU A 236 -5.60 -13.22 -0.48
CA GLU A 236 -4.40 -13.39 -1.33
C GLU A 236 -3.93 -12.10 -2.01
N SER A 237 -4.81 -11.09 -2.10
CA SER A 237 -4.48 -9.77 -2.63
C SER A 237 -5.01 -8.63 -1.75
N ARG A 238 -4.48 -7.43 -1.97
CA ARG A 238 -5.05 -6.17 -1.49
C ARG A 238 -5.26 -5.22 -2.66
N THR A 239 -6.32 -4.44 -2.62
CA THR A 239 -6.58 -3.38 -3.60
C THR A 239 -5.98 -2.07 -3.10
N LEU A 240 -5.09 -1.47 -3.89
CA LEU A 240 -4.67 -0.08 -3.75
C LEU A 240 -5.61 0.79 -4.59
N LYS A 241 -6.35 1.67 -3.94
CA LYS A 241 -7.23 2.64 -4.59
C LYS A 241 -6.59 4.02 -4.51
N ILE A 242 -6.43 4.66 -5.67
CA ILE A 242 -5.81 5.98 -5.81
C ILE A 242 -6.81 6.90 -6.49
N ASP A 243 -7.21 7.95 -5.78
CA ASP A 243 -8.02 9.05 -6.30
C ASP A 243 -7.29 10.40 -6.11
N THR A 244 -7.86 11.48 -6.66
CA THR A 244 -7.28 12.83 -6.62
C THR A 244 -7.02 13.37 -5.19
N SER A 245 -7.64 12.79 -4.17
CA SER A 245 -7.52 13.19 -2.76
C SER A 245 -6.58 12.28 -1.94
N SER A 246 -5.99 11.27 -2.57
CA SER A 246 -5.32 10.16 -1.87
C SER A 246 -3.80 10.23 -1.84
N PHE A 247 -3.24 11.43 -2.04
CA PHE A 247 -1.79 11.66 -2.09
C PHE A 247 -1.31 12.38 -0.83
N ASN A 248 -0.16 11.95 -0.31
CA ASN A 248 0.47 12.63 0.82
C ASN A 248 2.00 12.65 0.65
N ILE A 249 2.62 13.79 0.91
CA ILE A 249 4.07 13.91 1.07
C ILE A 249 4.32 14.31 2.52
N GLY A 250 5.19 13.58 3.19
CA GLY A 250 5.60 13.89 4.53
C GLY A 250 7.08 13.60 4.73
N ASP A 251 7.71 14.38 5.58
CA ASP A 251 9.10 14.19 5.93
C ASP A 251 9.18 13.39 7.23
N ILE A 252 10.01 12.35 7.24
CA ILE A 252 10.39 11.63 8.46
C ILE A 252 11.91 11.72 8.56
N TYR A 253 12.40 12.39 9.60
CA TYR A 253 13.81 12.78 9.71
C TYR A 253 14.23 13.59 8.46
N ASP A 254 15.38 13.26 7.85
CA ASP A 254 15.92 13.94 6.67
C ASP A 254 15.47 13.30 5.34
N SER A 255 14.48 12.41 5.37
CA SER A 255 13.98 11.68 4.20
C SER A 255 12.56 12.09 3.85
N LYS A 256 12.33 12.39 2.57
CA LYS A 256 10.99 12.65 2.02
C LYS A 256 10.30 11.34 1.68
N TYR A 257 9.10 11.16 2.19
CA TYR A 257 8.24 10.04 1.86
C TYR A 257 7.05 10.53 1.04
N ALA A 258 6.63 9.73 0.06
CA ALA A 258 5.42 9.92 -0.71
C ALA A 258 4.50 8.72 -0.53
N ALA A 259 3.21 9.00 -0.40
CA ALA A 259 2.15 8.02 -0.23
C ALA A 259 1.17 8.11 -1.41
N PHE A 260 0.77 6.93 -1.90
CA PHE A 260 -0.29 6.76 -2.88
C PHE A 260 -1.43 5.97 -2.26
N GLY A 261 -2.66 6.48 -2.37
CA GLY A 261 -3.88 5.83 -1.91
C GLY A 261 -4.25 6.11 -0.45
N LYS A 262 -5.52 5.87 -0.10
CA LYS A 262 -6.06 6.09 1.26
C LYS A 262 -5.58 5.05 2.28
N SER A 263 -5.31 3.83 1.82
CA SER A 263 -4.54 2.81 2.56
C SER A 263 -3.16 2.75 1.91
N PRO A 264 -2.25 3.63 2.31
CA PRO A 264 -1.21 4.06 1.40
C PRO A 264 -0.17 2.99 1.15
N LEU A 265 0.38 2.97 -0.06
CA LEU A 265 1.75 2.51 -0.27
C LEU A 265 2.68 3.71 -0.16
N ILE A 266 3.71 3.57 0.66
CA ILE A 266 4.62 4.67 0.97
C ILE A 266 6.02 4.34 0.45
N THR A 267 6.64 5.27 -0.27
CA THR A 267 8.03 5.13 -0.72
C THR A 267 8.86 6.35 -0.35
N ARG A 268 10.16 6.14 -0.14
CA ARG A 268 11.17 7.22 -0.05
C ARG A 268 11.97 7.39 -1.34
N ASP A 269 11.70 6.57 -2.35
CA ASP A 269 12.49 6.46 -3.59
C ASP A 269 11.87 7.27 -4.74
N MET A 270 11.25 8.41 -4.43
CA MET A 270 10.66 9.29 -5.44
C MET A 270 11.76 9.98 -6.28
N PRO A 271 11.57 10.13 -7.60
CA PRO A 271 12.45 10.93 -8.43
C PRO A 271 12.62 12.36 -7.90
N LYS A 272 13.82 12.92 -8.04
CA LYS A 272 14.06 14.33 -7.68
C LYS A 272 13.09 15.23 -8.45
N LYS A 273 12.55 16.24 -7.76
CA LYS A 273 11.59 17.22 -8.34
C LYS A 273 10.33 16.55 -8.91
N SER A 274 9.77 15.60 -8.15
CA SER A 274 8.47 15.01 -8.46
C SER A 274 7.53 15.01 -7.26
N TYR A 275 6.23 14.84 -7.51
CA TYR A 275 5.21 14.64 -6.49
C TYR A 275 4.20 13.57 -6.94
N PRO A 276 3.61 12.80 -6.01
CA PRO A 276 2.65 11.75 -6.34
C PRO A 276 1.38 12.35 -6.93
N TYR A 277 0.87 11.75 -8.00
CA TYR A 277 -0.35 12.15 -8.69
C TYR A 277 -1.01 10.91 -9.32
N LEU A 278 -2.13 11.10 -10.04
CA LEU A 278 -2.68 10.05 -10.90
C LEU A 278 -1.77 9.86 -12.12
N ASP A 279 -1.75 8.65 -12.65
CA ASP A 279 -1.24 8.34 -13.98
C ASP A 279 -2.03 9.07 -15.07
N ILE A 280 -1.48 9.05 -16.28
CA ILE A 280 -2.11 9.60 -17.47
C ILE A 280 -2.50 8.47 -18.42
N LEU A 281 -3.52 8.71 -19.26
CA LEU A 281 -3.88 7.79 -20.33
C LEU A 281 -2.67 7.47 -21.23
N GLY A 282 -2.58 6.22 -21.67
CA GLY A 282 -1.42 5.71 -22.39
C GLY A 282 -0.23 5.30 -21.50
N THR A 283 -0.32 5.45 -20.17
CA THR A 283 0.65 4.81 -19.27
C THR A 283 0.57 3.29 -19.42
N LYS A 284 1.73 2.63 -19.44
CA LYS A 284 1.81 1.18 -19.60
C LYS A 284 1.08 0.45 -18.46
N ASN A 285 0.47 -0.69 -18.79
CA ASN A 285 -0.28 -1.55 -17.85
C ASN A 285 -1.50 -0.87 -17.21
N LEU A 286 -2.03 0.20 -17.81
CA LEU A 286 -3.37 0.68 -17.53
C LEU A 286 -4.39 -0.09 -18.38
N VAL A 287 -5.55 -0.36 -17.79
CA VAL A 287 -6.73 -0.95 -18.44
C VAL A 287 -7.90 -0.05 -18.12
N GLU A 288 -8.52 0.54 -19.15
CA GLU A 288 -9.75 1.32 -19.01
C GLU A 288 -10.93 0.39 -18.70
N GLU A 289 -11.84 0.82 -17.81
CA GLU A 289 -13.09 0.11 -17.49
C GLU A 289 -14.22 0.37 -18.51
#